data_AF-A0ABD7TW47-F1
#
_entry.id   AF-A0ABD7TW47-F1
#
_cell.length_a   1.000
_cell.length_b   1.000
_cell.length_c   1.000
_cell.angle_alpha   90.00
_cell.angle_beta   90.00
_cell.angle_gamma   90.00
#
_symmetry.space_group_name_H-M   'P 1'
#
loop_
_entity.id
_entity.type
_entity.pdbx_description
1 polymer ?
#
loop_
_entity_poly.entity_id
_entity_poly.type
_entity_poly.pdbx_seq_one_letter_code
_entity_poly.pdbx_strand_id
1 'polypeptide(L)'
;MAATNLDKFIEIEEMMQQAEGEMERYLRQLKDRYHYMNVLRREYSQLSQGLMQIEEFLWKEIENFEDGVPDWEADEDVKAVKARALKKMDDYIEGLEEENFYHEYDEDIKQLLAVQASLEGALDADILYQARGFLKTKNIKIEEIDVLLQLIKSYEEYNYADVIAYLIGRISRIRSEYVSRFVDFREACTSGDEIAHVIEQMIGELEDTGYYREAQLLSEVCPDTTEARGKRPDPEPLLRLLSPIKSSGLSYFQSHNRKSDSYELNAAFAKEVAYVRRALLEDREYIGTRNAFNRVNRAYRELSAYMYARFHQLGGTPNNYHGHEDRKKRKAP
;
A
#
# COMPACT_ATOMS: atom_id res chain seq x y z
N MET A 1 24.96 -8.60 39.60
CA MET A 1 23.87 -7.87 40.28
C MET A 1 24.49 -6.62 40.86
N ALA A 2 24.09 -5.43 40.38
CA ALA A 2 24.49 -4.14 40.96
C ALA A 2 24.30 -4.14 42.48
N ALA A 3 25.38 -3.96 43.23
CA ALA A 3 25.36 -4.05 44.69
C ALA A 3 25.09 -2.68 45.34
N THR A 4 25.46 -1.59 44.67
CA THR A 4 25.35 -0.22 45.18
C THR A 4 24.46 0.68 44.31
N ASN A 5 24.08 1.83 44.86
CA ASN A 5 23.38 2.88 44.12
C ASN A 5 24.23 3.44 42.97
N LEU A 6 25.56 3.40 43.08
CA LEU A 6 26.46 3.79 42.00
C LEU A 6 26.43 2.75 40.87
N ASP A 7 26.51 1.46 41.19
CA ASP A 7 26.48 0.39 40.18
C ASP A 7 25.19 0.43 39.34
N LYS A 8 24.04 0.62 40.01
CA LYS A 8 22.74 0.78 39.32
C LYS A 8 22.71 2.00 38.41
N PHE A 9 23.36 3.10 38.79
CA PHE A 9 23.44 4.30 37.96
C PHE A 9 24.35 4.09 36.74
N ILE A 10 25.49 3.43 36.93
CA ILE A 10 26.40 3.07 35.83
C ILE A 10 25.68 2.15 34.83
N GLU A 11 24.93 1.14 35.29
CA GLU A 11 24.12 0.29 34.40
C GLU A 11 23.07 1.11 33.62
N ILE A 12 22.42 2.11 34.24
CA ILE A 12 21.49 3.01 33.55
C ILE A 12 22.21 3.90 32.53
N GLU A 13 23.39 4.41 32.87
CA GLU A 13 24.20 5.25 31.98
C GLU A 13 24.67 4.47 30.76
N GLU A 14 25.21 3.27 30.94
CA GLU A 14 25.62 2.39 29.85
C GLU A 14 24.43 2.04 28.94
N MET A 15 23.27 1.72 29.54
CA MET A 15 22.04 1.47 28.80
C MET A 15 21.66 2.66 27.92
N MET A 16 21.69 3.88 28.47
CA MET A 16 21.31 5.09 27.73
C MET A 16 22.33 5.47 26.66
N GLN A 17 23.63 5.31 26.91
CA GLN A 17 24.68 5.54 25.91
C GLN A 17 24.53 4.60 24.71
N GLN A 18 24.25 3.31 24.94
CA GLN A 18 24.01 2.35 23.88
C GLN A 18 22.69 2.63 23.14
N ALA A 19 21.64 3.01 23.89
CA ALA A 19 20.34 3.27 23.31
C ALA A 19 20.31 4.56 22.49
N GLU A 20 21.10 5.60 22.81
CA GLU A 20 21.08 6.88 22.10
C GLU A 20 21.42 6.73 20.61
N GLY A 21 22.47 5.97 20.28
CA GLY A 21 22.85 5.70 18.89
C GLY A 21 21.77 4.94 18.11
N GLU A 22 21.16 3.92 18.74
CA GLU A 22 20.06 3.16 18.12
C GLU A 22 18.77 3.99 18.02
N MET A 23 18.50 4.87 18.99
CA MET A 23 17.36 5.79 18.95
C MET A 23 17.47 6.76 17.76
N GLU A 24 18.66 7.32 17.53
CA GLU A 24 18.92 8.20 16.40
C GLU A 24 18.79 7.49 15.06
N ARG A 25 19.34 6.27 14.95
CA ARG A 25 19.20 5.42 13.76
C ARG A 25 17.74 5.09 13.47
N TYR A 26 17.01 4.63 14.49
CA TYR A 26 15.59 4.28 14.39
C TYR A 26 14.74 5.49 14.01
N LEU A 27 14.99 6.66 14.60
CA LEU A 27 14.27 7.89 14.24
C LEU A 27 14.55 8.36 12.83
N ARG A 28 15.78 8.24 12.32
CA ARG A 28 16.10 8.58 10.92
C ARG A 28 15.27 7.72 9.96
N GLN A 29 15.29 6.41 10.14
CA GLN A 29 14.52 5.48 9.31
C GLN A 29 13.01 5.73 9.41
N LEU A 30 12.48 6.00 10.61
CA LEU A 30 11.08 6.39 10.79
C LEU A 30 10.74 7.74 10.15
N LYS A 31 11.68 8.70 10.14
CA LYS A 31 11.49 10.01 9.53
C LYS A 31 11.40 9.90 8.01
N ASP A 32 12.26 9.08 7.41
CA ASP A 32 12.24 8.81 5.97
C ASP A 32 10.90 8.16 5.59
N ARG A 33 10.48 7.15 6.36
CA ARG A 33 9.15 6.55 6.22
C ARG A 33 8.02 7.57 6.42
N TYR A 34 8.12 8.49 7.38
CA TYR A 34 7.09 9.51 7.62
C TYR A 34 6.96 10.49 6.44
N HIS A 35 8.07 10.92 5.85
CA HIS A 35 8.06 11.73 4.64
C HIS A 35 7.42 10.99 3.48
N TYR A 36 7.81 9.73 3.28
CA TYR A 36 7.20 8.86 2.28
C TYR A 36 5.69 8.68 2.49
N MET A 37 5.24 8.44 3.72
CA MET A 37 3.82 8.33 4.03
C MET A 37 3.01 9.60 3.70
N ASN A 38 3.64 10.78 3.70
CA ASN A 38 2.99 12.01 3.26
C ASN A 38 2.90 12.09 1.73
N VAL A 39 3.93 11.62 1.02
CA VAL A 39 3.91 11.49 -0.44
C VAL A 39 2.79 10.53 -0.86
N LEU A 40 2.76 9.32 -0.27
CA LEU A 40 1.69 8.34 -0.53
C LEU A 40 0.29 8.90 -0.28
N ARG A 41 0.09 9.69 0.79
CA ARG A 41 -1.23 10.30 1.06
C ARG A 41 -1.61 11.28 -0.04
N ARG A 42 -0.64 12.05 -0.53
CA ARG A 42 -0.85 12.99 -1.63
C ARG A 42 -1.20 12.24 -2.91
N GLU A 43 -0.42 11.23 -3.27
CA GLU A 43 -0.66 10.37 -4.44
C GLU A 43 -2.03 9.70 -4.36
N TYR A 44 -2.38 9.13 -3.20
CA TYR A 44 -3.70 8.57 -2.94
C TYR A 44 -4.83 9.60 -3.19
N SER A 45 -4.70 10.80 -2.63
CA SER A 45 -5.69 11.85 -2.83
C SER A 45 -5.80 12.29 -4.28
N GLN A 46 -4.67 12.42 -4.99
CA GLN A 46 -4.62 12.81 -6.39
C GLN A 46 -5.25 11.74 -7.28
N LEU A 47 -4.86 10.47 -7.12
CA LEU A 47 -5.41 9.36 -7.88
C LEU A 47 -6.91 9.16 -7.59
N SER A 48 -7.31 9.20 -6.32
CA SER A 48 -8.72 9.10 -5.94
C SER A 48 -9.57 10.20 -6.55
N GLN A 49 -9.06 11.43 -6.61
CA GLN A 49 -9.76 12.56 -7.22
C GLN A 49 -9.76 12.45 -8.75
N GLY A 50 -8.63 12.08 -9.37
CA GLY A 50 -8.54 11.88 -10.81
C GLY A 50 -9.51 10.82 -11.31
N LEU A 51 -9.54 9.64 -10.69
CA LEU A 51 -10.49 8.57 -11.02
C LEU A 51 -11.94 9.02 -10.85
N MET A 52 -12.26 9.76 -9.78
CA MET A 52 -13.61 10.28 -9.56
C MET A 52 -14.01 11.30 -10.64
N GLN A 53 -13.10 12.19 -11.03
CA GLN A 53 -13.37 13.18 -12.09
C GLN A 53 -13.62 12.52 -13.44
N ILE A 54 -12.83 11.50 -13.78
CA ILE A 54 -13.00 10.75 -15.04
C ILE A 54 -14.34 10.00 -15.01
N GLU A 55 -14.65 9.31 -13.91
CA GLU A 55 -15.92 8.58 -13.77
C GLU A 55 -17.14 9.53 -13.86
N GLU A 56 -17.10 10.69 -13.20
CA GLU A 56 -18.16 11.71 -13.30
C GLU A 56 -18.31 12.28 -14.72
N PHE A 57 -17.20 12.45 -15.44
CA PHE A 57 -17.22 12.90 -16.83
C PHE A 57 -17.89 11.86 -17.73
N LEU A 58 -17.47 10.60 -17.62
CA LEU A 58 -18.03 9.48 -18.37
C LEU A 58 -19.53 9.29 -18.07
N TRP A 59 -19.96 9.39 -16.80
CA TRP A 59 -21.39 9.35 -16.47
C TRP A 59 -22.19 10.48 -17.12
N LYS A 60 -21.65 11.70 -17.18
CA LYS A 60 -22.31 12.82 -17.87
C LYS A 60 -22.41 12.60 -19.38
N GLU A 61 -21.42 11.95 -19.98
CA GLU A 61 -21.50 11.59 -21.40
C GLU A 61 -22.60 10.57 -21.68
N ILE A 62 -22.78 9.58 -20.80
CA ILE A 62 -23.93 8.65 -20.87
C ILE A 62 -25.26 9.39 -20.67
N GLU A 63 -25.36 10.27 -19.67
CA GLU A 63 -26.60 10.99 -19.37
C GLU A 63 -27.04 11.95 -20.50
N ASN A 64 -26.09 12.47 -21.27
CA ASN A 64 -26.35 13.33 -22.43
C ASN A 64 -26.60 12.54 -23.73
N PHE A 65 -26.63 11.21 -23.67
CA PHE A 65 -26.95 10.34 -24.80
C PHE A 65 -28.48 10.28 -25.00
N GLU A 66 -28.99 10.97 -26.02
CA GLU A 66 -30.43 11.27 -26.18
C GLU A 66 -31.30 10.12 -26.75
N ASP A 67 -30.71 9.06 -27.33
CA ASP A 67 -31.44 7.93 -27.93
C ASP A 67 -31.12 6.60 -27.21
N GLY A 68 -32.12 5.96 -26.57
CA GLY A 68 -31.95 4.71 -25.79
C GLY A 68 -31.97 3.43 -26.64
N VAL A 69 -31.22 2.37 -26.28
CA VAL A 69 -30.87 1.12 -27.05
C VAL A 69 -31.75 0.79 -28.28
N PRO A 70 -31.21 0.62 -29.52
CA PRO A 70 -32.00 0.24 -30.68
C PRO A 70 -32.42 -1.21 -30.51
N ASP A 71 -33.67 -1.50 -30.83
CA ASP A 71 -34.09 -2.85 -31.08
C ASP A 71 -33.50 -3.31 -32.42
N TRP A 72 -32.24 -3.79 -32.41
CA TRP A 72 -31.55 -4.31 -33.60
C TRP A 72 -32.34 -5.46 -34.24
N GLU A 73 -33.14 -6.19 -33.46
CA GLU A 73 -34.00 -7.25 -33.97
C GLU A 73 -35.29 -6.72 -34.63
N ALA A 74 -35.61 -5.43 -34.51
CA ALA A 74 -36.68 -4.83 -35.32
C ALA A 74 -36.27 -4.69 -36.80
N ASP A 75 -34.96 -4.68 -37.09
CA ASP A 75 -34.43 -4.55 -38.44
C ASP A 75 -34.45 -5.90 -39.20
N GLU A 76 -35.15 -5.92 -40.33
CA GLU A 76 -35.34 -7.11 -41.15
C GLU A 76 -34.03 -7.58 -41.82
N ASP A 77 -33.10 -6.66 -42.11
CA ASP A 77 -31.80 -7.03 -42.67
C ASP A 77 -30.92 -7.69 -41.59
N VAL A 78 -30.91 -7.15 -40.36
CA VAL A 78 -30.20 -7.77 -39.21
C VAL A 78 -30.74 -9.16 -38.93
N LYS A 79 -32.08 -9.34 -38.89
CA LYS A 79 -32.71 -10.67 -38.74
C LYS A 79 -32.29 -11.64 -39.85
N ALA A 80 -32.30 -11.19 -41.10
CA ALA A 80 -31.95 -12.02 -42.25
C ALA A 80 -30.48 -12.44 -42.21
N VAL A 81 -29.56 -11.55 -41.82
CA VAL A 81 -28.14 -11.90 -41.70
C VAL A 81 -27.88 -12.79 -40.48
N LYS A 82 -28.52 -12.54 -39.33
CA LYS A 82 -28.47 -13.41 -38.13
C LYS A 82 -28.90 -14.83 -38.46
N ALA A 83 -30.04 -15.00 -39.13
CA ALA A 83 -30.54 -16.32 -39.53
C ALA A 83 -29.58 -17.06 -40.47
N ARG A 84 -28.90 -16.35 -41.37
CA ARG A 84 -27.88 -16.94 -42.26
C ARG A 84 -26.60 -17.31 -41.52
N ALA A 85 -26.17 -16.49 -40.56
CA ALA A 85 -25.01 -16.78 -39.71
C ALA A 85 -25.25 -18.06 -38.89
N LEU A 86 -26.40 -18.15 -38.22
CA LEU A 86 -26.80 -19.32 -37.43
C LEU A 86 -26.85 -20.57 -38.30
N LYS A 87 -27.50 -20.49 -39.47
CA LYS A 87 -27.56 -21.63 -40.39
C LYS A 87 -26.17 -22.11 -40.84
N LYS A 88 -25.24 -21.19 -41.12
CA LYS A 88 -23.87 -21.58 -41.49
C LYS A 88 -23.10 -22.18 -40.32
N MET A 89 -23.39 -21.77 -39.09
CA MET A 89 -22.85 -22.41 -37.89
C MET A 89 -23.40 -23.82 -37.72
N ASP A 90 -24.72 -24.00 -37.88
CA ASP A 90 -25.38 -25.31 -37.87
C ASP A 90 -24.74 -26.25 -38.91
N ASP A 91 -24.67 -25.83 -40.17
CA ASP A 91 -24.10 -26.63 -41.26
C ASP A 91 -22.64 -27.04 -40.96
N TYR A 92 -21.88 -26.17 -40.27
CA TYR A 92 -20.49 -26.45 -39.88
C TYR A 92 -20.38 -27.40 -38.69
N ILE A 93 -21.24 -27.25 -37.69
CA ILE A 93 -21.31 -28.14 -36.52
C ILE A 93 -21.75 -29.53 -36.98
N GLU A 94 -22.78 -29.64 -37.82
CA GLU A 94 -23.23 -30.92 -38.39
C GLU A 94 -22.10 -31.61 -39.15
N GLY A 95 -21.35 -30.88 -39.99
CA GLY A 95 -20.19 -31.43 -40.69
C GLY A 95 -19.09 -31.94 -39.75
N LEU A 96 -18.81 -31.22 -38.66
CA LEU A 96 -17.88 -31.69 -37.64
C LEU A 96 -18.41 -32.93 -36.91
N GLU A 97 -19.69 -32.97 -36.54
CA GLU A 97 -20.32 -34.11 -35.88
C GLU A 97 -20.29 -35.37 -36.76
N GLU A 98 -20.52 -35.24 -38.07
CA GLU A 98 -20.41 -36.34 -39.03
C GLU A 98 -18.98 -36.87 -39.17
N GLU A 99 -17.97 -36.00 -39.04
CA GLU A 99 -16.54 -36.38 -39.12
C GLU A 99 -15.95 -36.82 -37.76
N ASN A 100 -16.68 -36.63 -36.65
CA ASN A 100 -16.19 -36.82 -35.28
C ASN A 100 -16.20 -38.29 -34.81
N PHE A 101 -15.82 -39.25 -35.66
CA PHE A 101 -15.80 -40.68 -35.35
C PHE A 101 -14.89 -41.06 -34.16
N TYR A 102 -13.88 -40.24 -33.89
CA TYR A 102 -12.88 -40.44 -32.84
C TYR A 102 -12.99 -39.45 -31.67
N HIS A 103 -14.06 -38.65 -31.60
CA HIS A 103 -14.26 -37.65 -30.53
C HIS A 103 -13.17 -36.57 -30.47
N GLU A 104 -12.49 -36.29 -31.59
CA GLU A 104 -11.42 -35.29 -31.67
C GLU A 104 -11.96 -33.85 -31.66
N TYR A 105 -13.23 -33.65 -32.05
CA TYR A 105 -13.85 -32.33 -32.18
C TYR A 105 -14.84 -32.01 -31.04
N ASP A 106 -14.97 -32.84 -30.01
CA ASP A 106 -15.95 -32.66 -28.93
C ASP A 106 -15.86 -31.28 -28.25
N GLU A 107 -14.64 -30.80 -28.00
CA GLU A 107 -14.43 -29.49 -27.35
C GLU A 107 -14.75 -28.33 -28.31
N ASP A 108 -14.44 -28.49 -29.59
CA ASP A 108 -14.68 -27.48 -30.62
C ASP A 108 -16.17 -27.36 -30.95
N ILE A 109 -16.88 -28.49 -31.04
CA ILE A 109 -18.34 -28.56 -31.18
C ILE A 109 -19.01 -27.90 -29.97
N LYS A 110 -18.57 -28.22 -28.75
CA LYS A 110 -19.13 -27.60 -27.52
C LYS A 110 -18.94 -26.09 -27.49
N GLN A 111 -17.77 -25.60 -27.91
CA GLN A 111 -17.50 -24.16 -27.96
C GLN A 111 -18.28 -23.47 -29.08
N LEU A 112 -18.45 -24.12 -30.25
CA LEU A 112 -19.27 -23.62 -31.34
C LEU A 112 -20.76 -23.53 -30.97
N LEU A 113 -21.30 -24.55 -30.30
CA LEU A 113 -22.67 -24.53 -29.77
C LEU A 113 -22.87 -23.40 -28.74
N ALA A 114 -21.86 -23.10 -27.93
CA ALA A 114 -21.92 -21.97 -26.99
C ALA A 114 -21.97 -20.62 -27.73
N VAL A 115 -21.14 -20.43 -28.75
CA VAL A 115 -21.16 -19.21 -29.59
C VAL A 115 -22.49 -19.10 -30.34
N GLN A 116 -23.02 -20.20 -30.84
CA GLN A 116 -24.31 -20.24 -31.52
C GLN A 116 -25.46 -19.85 -30.58
N ALA A 117 -25.50 -20.43 -29.38
CA ALA A 117 -26.51 -20.09 -28.38
C ALA A 117 -26.45 -18.61 -27.97
N SER A 118 -25.24 -18.03 -27.89
CA SER A 118 -25.08 -16.58 -27.67
C SER A 118 -25.64 -15.76 -28.83
N LEU A 119 -25.45 -16.20 -30.09
CA LEU A 119 -25.98 -15.52 -31.26
C LEU A 119 -27.50 -15.69 -31.44
N GLU A 120 -28.09 -16.78 -30.97
CA GLU A 120 -29.54 -17.00 -30.94
C GLU A 120 -30.24 -16.04 -29.98
N GLY A 121 -29.59 -15.68 -28.87
CA GLY A 121 -30.03 -14.69 -27.90
C GLY A 121 -30.10 -13.26 -28.47
N ALA A 122 -30.35 -12.29 -27.59
CA ALA A 122 -30.32 -10.87 -27.97
C ALA A 122 -28.92 -10.56 -28.55
N LEU A 123 -28.87 -10.06 -29.78
CA LEU A 123 -27.61 -9.62 -30.38
C LEU A 123 -27.07 -8.45 -29.57
N ASP A 124 -25.76 -8.42 -29.36
CA ASP A 124 -25.02 -7.23 -28.95
C ASP A 124 -23.61 -7.24 -29.59
N ALA A 125 -22.93 -6.11 -29.51
CA ALA A 125 -21.61 -5.96 -30.13
C ALA A 125 -20.58 -6.92 -29.51
N ASP A 126 -20.65 -7.16 -28.20
CA ASP A 126 -19.74 -8.03 -27.46
C ASP A 126 -19.88 -9.48 -27.93
N ILE A 127 -21.11 -9.98 -28.07
CA ILE A 127 -21.41 -11.31 -28.59
C ILE A 127 -20.82 -11.49 -30.00
N LEU A 128 -20.94 -10.48 -30.86
CA LEU A 128 -20.40 -10.55 -32.23
C LEU A 128 -18.89 -10.46 -32.28
N TYR A 129 -18.25 -9.64 -31.44
CA TYR A 129 -16.79 -9.58 -31.34
C TYR A 129 -16.21 -10.87 -30.76
N GLN A 130 -16.87 -11.45 -29.74
CA GLN A 130 -16.50 -12.75 -29.17
C GLN A 130 -16.65 -13.86 -30.20
N ALA A 131 -17.79 -13.92 -30.91
CA ALA A 131 -18.03 -14.88 -31.98
C ALA A 131 -16.98 -14.76 -33.09
N ARG A 132 -16.70 -13.55 -33.55
CA ARG A 132 -15.67 -13.28 -34.58
C ARG A 132 -14.27 -13.72 -34.12
N GLY A 133 -13.90 -13.40 -32.88
CA GLY A 133 -12.60 -13.77 -32.31
C GLY A 133 -12.42 -15.28 -32.23
N PHE A 134 -13.47 -15.98 -31.79
CA PHE A 134 -13.50 -17.44 -31.73
C PHE A 134 -13.38 -18.07 -33.12
N LEU A 135 -14.24 -17.69 -34.06
CA LEU A 135 -14.25 -18.21 -35.43
C LEU A 135 -12.92 -17.97 -36.14
N LYS A 136 -12.30 -16.80 -35.94
CA LYS A 136 -10.98 -16.48 -36.49
C LYS A 136 -9.88 -17.38 -35.91
N THR A 137 -9.92 -17.65 -34.61
CA THR A 137 -8.94 -18.53 -33.94
C THR A 137 -9.03 -19.97 -34.48
N LYS A 138 -10.24 -20.40 -34.81
CA LYS A 138 -10.52 -21.72 -35.40
C LYS A 138 -10.44 -21.75 -36.94
N ASN A 139 -10.08 -20.63 -37.58
CA ASN A 139 -10.02 -20.49 -39.04
C ASN A 139 -11.34 -20.84 -39.75
N ILE A 140 -12.48 -20.59 -39.09
CA ILE A 140 -13.83 -20.81 -39.61
C ILE A 140 -14.30 -19.51 -40.27
N LYS A 141 -14.85 -19.61 -41.48
CA LYS A 141 -15.28 -18.44 -42.28
C LYS A 141 -16.80 -18.31 -42.31
N ILE A 142 -17.32 -17.40 -41.49
CA ILE A 142 -18.74 -16.99 -41.50
C ILE A 142 -18.78 -15.48 -41.73
N GLU A 143 -18.85 -15.10 -43.00
CA GLU A 143 -18.81 -13.70 -43.45
C GLU A 143 -19.99 -12.88 -42.90
N GLU A 144 -21.10 -13.54 -42.57
CA GLU A 144 -22.28 -12.93 -41.98
C GLU A 144 -22.00 -12.29 -40.61
N ILE A 145 -21.02 -12.79 -39.84
CA ILE A 145 -20.60 -12.15 -38.59
C ILE A 145 -19.91 -10.81 -38.86
N ASP A 146 -19.08 -10.73 -39.90
CA ASP A 146 -18.46 -9.47 -40.33
C ASP A 146 -19.51 -8.49 -40.89
N VAL A 147 -20.52 -9.00 -41.59
CA VAL A 147 -21.65 -8.20 -42.10
C VAL A 147 -22.52 -7.69 -40.95
N LEU A 148 -22.83 -8.51 -39.95
CA LEU A 148 -23.55 -8.07 -38.73
C LEU A 148 -22.79 -6.96 -38.00
N LEU A 149 -21.46 -7.11 -37.88
CA LEU A 149 -20.62 -6.05 -37.31
C LEU A 149 -20.60 -4.78 -38.16
N GLN A 150 -20.66 -4.87 -39.49
CA GLN A 150 -20.77 -3.71 -40.37
C GLN A 150 -22.14 -3.03 -40.28
N LEU A 151 -23.22 -3.81 -40.22
CA LEU A 151 -24.58 -3.31 -40.04
C LEU A 151 -24.69 -2.59 -38.69
N ILE A 152 -24.16 -3.16 -37.61
CA ILE A 152 -24.13 -2.52 -36.29
C ILE A 152 -23.24 -1.26 -36.29
N LYS A 153 -22.09 -1.28 -36.97
CA LYS A 153 -21.26 -0.07 -37.17
C LYS A 153 -21.95 1.02 -37.98
N SER A 154 -22.92 0.69 -38.83
CA SER A 154 -23.72 1.69 -39.55
C SER A 154 -24.79 2.39 -38.68
N TYR A 155 -25.05 1.89 -37.46
CA TYR A 155 -25.89 2.51 -36.42
C TYR A 155 -25.06 3.24 -35.34
N GLU A 156 -23.95 3.87 -35.74
CA GLU A 156 -22.81 4.35 -34.92
C GLU A 156 -23.07 5.42 -33.83
N GLU A 157 -24.29 5.52 -33.29
CA GLU A 157 -24.55 6.14 -31.99
C GLU A 157 -24.40 5.11 -30.85
N TYR A 158 -24.67 3.81 -31.06
CA TYR A 158 -24.81 2.87 -29.92
C TYR A 158 -23.56 2.22 -29.33
N ASN A 159 -22.43 2.25 -30.02
CA ASN A 159 -21.17 1.71 -29.48
C ASN A 159 -20.55 2.65 -28.42
N TYR A 160 -20.98 3.92 -28.37
CA TYR A 160 -20.40 4.91 -27.47
C TYR A 160 -20.83 4.68 -26.01
N ALA A 161 -22.13 4.42 -25.78
CA ALA A 161 -22.66 4.20 -24.45
C ALA A 161 -22.08 2.93 -23.78
N ASP A 162 -21.92 1.85 -24.53
CA ASP A 162 -21.36 0.59 -24.03
C ASP A 162 -19.86 0.70 -23.70
N VAL A 163 -19.09 1.40 -24.54
CA VAL A 163 -17.68 1.72 -24.27
C VAL A 163 -17.56 2.58 -23.00
N ILE A 164 -18.41 3.60 -22.84
CA ILE A 164 -18.39 4.42 -21.64
C ILE A 164 -18.77 3.59 -20.40
N ALA A 165 -19.79 2.73 -20.49
CA ALA A 165 -20.21 1.87 -19.39
C ALA A 165 -19.09 0.89 -18.98
N TYR A 166 -18.36 0.34 -19.95
CA TYR A 166 -17.17 -0.48 -19.70
C TYR A 166 -16.08 0.30 -18.95
N LEU A 167 -15.72 1.51 -19.43
CA LEU A 167 -14.70 2.35 -18.82
C LEU A 167 -15.08 2.77 -17.39
N ILE A 168 -16.34 3.12 -17.16
CA ILE A 168 -16.89 3.38 -15.82
C ILE A 168 -16.71 2.14 -14.95
N GLY A 169 -17.13 0.96 -15.42
CA GLY A 169 -16.99 -0.29 -14.67
C GLY A 169 -15.54 -0.61 -14.28
N ARG A 170 -14.59 -0.37 -15.20
CA ARG A 170 -13.15 -0.50 -14.93
C ARG A 170 -12.69 0.49 -13.87
N ILE A 171 -13.03 1.76 -13.98
CA ILE A 171 -12.70 2.79 -12.99
C ILE A 171 -13.29 2.47 -11.62
N SER A 172 -14.58 2.12 -11.54
CA SER A 172 -15.24 1.77 -10.28
C SER A 172 -14.58 0.56 -9.62
N ARG A 173 -14.11 -0.42 -10.40
CA ARG A 173 -13.37 -1.58 -9.90
C ARG A 173 -12.00 -1.17 -9.35
N ILE A 174 -11.23 -0.35 -10.07
CA ILE A 174 -9.95 0.18 -9.58
C ILE A 174 -10.15 0.93 -8.27
N ARG A 175 -11.19 1.77 -8.20
CA ARG A 175 -11.54 2.52 -7.00
C ARG A 175 -11.89 1.62 -5.84
N SER A 176 -12.66 0.54 -6.05
CA SER A 176 -13.09 -0.34 -4.96
C SER A 176 -11.96 -1.23 -4.45
N GLU A 177 -11.16 -1.81 -5.36
CA GLU A 177 -10.08 -2.74 -5.03
C GLU A 177 -8.85 -2.03 -4.44
N TYR A 178 -8.46 -0.88 -4.99
CA TYR A 178 -7.17 -0.25 -4.67
C TYR A 178 -7.27 1.11 -3.98
N VAL A 179 -8.34 1.88 -4.21
CA VAL A 179 -8.41 3.30 -3.78
C VAL A 179 -9.55 3.57 -2.78
N SER A 180 -10.23 2.51 -2.32
CA SER A 180 -11.39 2.64 -1.43
C SER A 180 -11.00 3.22 -0.07
N ARG A 181 -9.84 2.82 0.46
CA ARG A 181 -9.21 3.46 1.62
C ARG A 181 -7.72 3.62 1.38
N PHE A 182 -7.14 4.61 2.05
CA PHE A 182 -5.68 4.83 2.01
C PHE A 182 -4.86 3.60 2.43
N VAL A 183 -5.40 2.76 3.32
CA VAL A 183 -4.72 1.53 3.76
C VAL A 183 -4.59 0.54 2.61
N ASP A 184 -5.64 0.36 1.82
CA ASP A 184 -5.69 -0.56 0.70
C ASP A 184 -4.73 -0.08 -0.41
N PHE A 185 -4.77 1.23 -0.72
CA PHE A 185 -3.81 1.87 -1.65
C PHE A 185 -2.36 1.68 -1.22
N ARG A 186 -2.08 1.92 0.07
CA ARG A 186 -0.73 1.75 0.61
C ARG A 186 -0.26 0.30 0.47
N GLU A 187 -1.14 -0.65 0.76
CA GLU A 187 -0.81 -2.08 0.68
C GLU A 187 -0.51 -2.49 -0.76
N ALA A 188 -1.36 -2.09 -1.71
CA ALA A 188 -1.14 -2.31 -3.14
C ALA A 188 0.18 -1.70 -3.63
N CYS A 189 0.56 -0.53 -3.11
CA CYS A 189 1.86 0.05 -3.38
C CYS A 189 3.03 -0.75 -2.76
N THR A 190 2.85 -1.38 -1.60
CA THR A 190 3.97 -2.04 -0.90
C THR A 190 4.17 -3.52 -1.24
N SER A 191 3.16 -4.19 -1.78
CA SER A 191 3.14 -5.66 -1.95
C SER A 191 3.62 -6.14 -3.34
N GLY A 192 3.80 -5.22 -4.29
CA GLY A 192 4.18 -5.47 -5.68
C GLY A 192 3.52 -4.39 -6.55
N ASP A 193 4.14 -3.97 -7.64
CA ASP A 193 3.72 -2.79 -8.44
C ASP A 193 2.37 -2.92 -9.19
N GLU A 194 1.43 -3.69 -8.64
CA GLU A 194 0.14 -4.06 -9.21
C GLU A 194 -0.70 -2.83 -9.53
N ILE A 195 -0.73 -1.82 -8.65
CA ILE A 195 -1.57 -0.63 -8.87
C ILE A 195 -1.06 0.24 -10.02
N ALA A 196 0.25 0.46 -10.15
CA ALA A 196 0.78 1.28 -11.24
C ALA A 196 0.50 0.61 -12.59
N HIS A 197 0.69 -0.70 -12.68
CA HIS A 197 0.40 -1.45 -13.90
C HIS A 197 -1.10 -1.41 -14.27
N VAL A 198 -1.99 -1.54 -13.28
CA VAL A 198 -3.44 -1.43 -13.51
C VAL A 198 -3.83 -0.04 -13.99
N ILE A 199 -3.21 1.01 -13.45
CA ILE A 199 -3.43 2.39 -13.91
C ILE A 199 -2.88 2.60 -15.34
N GLU A 200 -1.71 2.07 -15.66
CA GLU A 200 -1.16 2.11 -17.03
C GLU A 200 -2.08 1.42 -18.05
N GLN A 201 -2.66 0.27 -17.70
CA GLN A 201 -3.65 -0.41 -18.54
C GLN A 201 -4.89 0.47 -18.77
N MET A 202 -5.41 1.11 -17.71
CA MET A 202 -6.55 2.02 -17.81
C MET A 202 -6.24 3.23 -18.69
N ILE A 203 -5.01 3.78 -18.63
CA ILE A 203 -4.57 4.85 -19.53
C ILE A 203 -4.65 4.39 -20.98
N GLY A 204 -4.12 3.20 -21.30
CA GLY A 204 -4.21 2.63 -22.66
C GLY A 204 -5.65 2.42 -23.11
N GLU A 205 -6.52 1.88 -22.25
CA GLU A 205 -7.95 1.71 -22.54
C GLU A 205 -8.65 3.05 -22.84
N LEU A 206 -8.31 4.13 -22.13
CA LEU A 206 -8.83 5.48 -22.39
C LEU A 206 -8.30 6.06 -23.71
N GLU A 207 -7.03 5.86 -24.04
CA GLU A 207 -6.45 6.32 -25.31
C GLU A 207 -7.07 5.59 -26.51
N ASP A 208 -7.20 4.25 -26.42
CA ASP A 208 -7.77 3.39 -27.46
C ASP A 208 -9.24 3.73 -27.75
N THR A 209 -9.95 4.30 -26.77
CA THR A 209 -11.36 4.69 -26.86
C THR A 209 -11.55 6.20 -27.15
N GLY A 210 -10.46 6.97 -27.26
CA GLY A 210 -10.48 8.38 -27.66
C GLY A 210 -10.54 9.40 -26.52
N TYR A 211 -10.50 8.95 -25.26
CA TYR A 211 -10.49 9.77 -24.04
C TYR A 211 -9.09 10.26 -23.66
N TYR A 212 -8.41 10.92 -24.60
CA TYR A 212 -7.02 11.34 -24.44
C TYR A 212 -6.78 12.32 -23.29
N ARG A 213 -7.78 13.16 -22.96
CA ARG A 213 -7.65 14.15 -21.87
C ARG A 213 -7.71 13.45 -20.51
N GLU A 214 -8.58 12.46 -20.39
CA GLU A 214 -8.77 11.65 -19.20
C GLU A 214 -7.56 10.73 -19.01
N ALA A 215 -7.04 10.14 -20.09
CA ALA A 215 -5.79 9.40 -20.11
C ALA A 215 -4.61 10.26 -19.62
N GLN A 216 -4.49 11.50 -20.13
CA GLN A 216 -3.46 12.44 -19.68
C GLN A 216 -3.61 12.76 -18.19
N LEU A 217 -4.83 13.07 -17.71
CA LEU A 217 -5.08 13.32 -16.29
C LEU A 217 -4.61 12.15 -15.44
N LEU A 218 -4.93 10.92 -15.86
CA LEU A 218 -4.56 9.70 -15.14
C LEU A 218 -3.05 9.44 -15.15
N SER A 219 -2.37 9.76 -16.25
CA SER A 219 -0.90 9.72 -16.36
C SER A 219 -0.22 10.70 -15.40
N GLU A 220 -0.73 11.91 -15.25
CA GLU A 220 -0.19 12.93 -14.33
C GLU A 220 -0.33 12.55 -12.84
N VAL A 221 -1.28 11.69 -12.51
CA VAL A 221 -1.55 11.23 -11.13
C VAL A 221 -1.16 9.77 -10.89
N CYS A 222 -0.50 9.13 -11.84
CA CYS A 222 -0.04 7.75 -11.72
C CYS A 222 0.98 7.65 -10.56
N PRO A 223 0.80 6.71 -9.61
CA PRO A 223 1.66 6.61 -8.44
C PRO A 223 3.07 6.13 -8.81
N ASP A 224 4.11 6.77 -8.26
CA ASP A 224 5.51 6.36 -8.47
C ASP A 224 5.84 5.12 -7.64
N THR A 225 6.15 4.01 -8.30
CA THR A 225 6.46 2.71 -7.69
C THR A 225 7.91 2.47 -7.30
N THR A 226 8.80 3.46 -7.47
CA THR A 226 10.23 3.26 -7.17
C THR A 226 10.52 2.63 -5.79
N GLU A 227 11.44 1.65 -5.77
CA GLU A 227 11.75 0.70 -4.69
C GLU A 227 12.09 1.29 -3.30
N ALA A 228 12.26 2.61 -3.16
CA ALA A 228 12.64 3.26 -1.90
C ALA A 228 11.48 3.39 -0.88
N ARG A 229 10.49 2.48 -0.94
CA ARG A 229 9.32 2.45 -0.06
C ARG A 229 9.73 1.90 1.32
N GLY A 230 10.25 2.79 2.16
CA GLY A 230 10.91 2.47 3.42
C GLY A 230 10.07 1.62 4.38
N LYS A 231 10.53 0.39 4.66
CA LYS A 231 9.95 -0.48 5.68
C LYS A 231 10.03 0.17 7.06
N ARG A 232 9.08 -0.16 7.94
CA ARG A 232 9.19 0.24 9.34
C ARG A 232 10.48 -0.38 9.93
N PRO A 233 11.31 0.41 10.62
CA PRO A 233 12.50 -0.13 11.26
C PRO A 233 12.15 -1.11 12.37
N ASP A 234 13.01 -2.10 12.59
CA ASP A 234 12.84 -3.10 13.64
C ASP A 234 13.01 -2.47 15.05
N PRO A 235 12.01 -2.52 15.93
CA PRO A 235 12.10 -1.96 17.28
C PRO A 235 12.88 -2.85 18.27
N GLU A 236 13.13 -4.12 17.92
CA GLU A 236 13.67 -5.12 18.84
C GLU A 236 15.04 -4.74 19.46
N PRO A 237 16.02 -4.17 18.73
CA PRO A 237 17.28 -3.72 19.31
C PRO A 237 17.07 -2.72 20.47
N LEU A 238 16.16 -1.76 20.29
CA LEU A 238 15.83 -0.78 21.33
C LEU A 238 15.05 -1.39 22.49
N LEU A 239 14.17 -2.36 22.23
CA LEU A 239 13.43 -3.07 23.27
C LEU A 239 14.34 -3.95 24.14
N ARG A 240 15.44 -4.47 23.59
CA ARG A 240 16.46 -5.20 24.35
C ARG A 240 17.30 -4.28 25.22
N LEU A 241 17.73 -3.14 24.67
CA LEU A 241 18.52 -2.15 25.42
C LEU A 241 17.68 -1.51 26.54
N LEU A 242 16.51 -0.99 26.21
CA LEU A 242 15.64 -0.26 27.14
C LEU A 242 14.81 -1.22 28.01
N SER A 243 15.47 -2.04 28.81
CA SER A 243 14.79 -2.98 29.71
C SER A 243 13.98 -2.26 30.81
N PRO A 244 12.86 -2.83 31.30
CA PRO A 244 12.09 -2.16 32.34
C PRO A 244 12.89 -2.07 33.65
N ILE A 245 13.15 -0.84 34.10
CA ILE A 245 13.97 -0.52 35.29
C ILE A 245 13.56 -1.31 36.55
N LYS A 246 12.25 -1.50 36.76
CA LYS A 246 11.76 -2.25 37.93
C LYS A 246 12.07 -3.74 37.86
N SER A 247 11.86 -4.37 36.71
CA SER A 247 12.11 -5.81 36.53
C SER A 247 13.59 -6.13 36.45
N SER A 248 14.43 -5.19 35.99
CA SER A 248 15.88 -5.39 35.89
C SER A 248 16.64 -5.14 37.21
N GLY A 249 15.94 -4.95 38.33
CA GLY A 249 16.60 -4.69 39.63
C GLY A 249 17.24 -3.29 39.75
N LEU A 250 17.09 -2.45 38.73
CA LEU A 250 17.57 -1.06 38.68
C LEU A 250 16.66 -0.09 39.48
N SER A 251 15.64 -0.63 40.14
CA SER A 251 14.69 0.15 40.93
C SER A 251 15.31 0.79 42.17
N TYR A 252 14.84 2.02 42.39
CA TYR A 252 14.79 2.83 43.61
C TYR A 252 16.02 2.80 44.53
N PHE A 253 16.79 3.88 44.42
CA PHE A 253 17.84 4.28 45.34
C PHE A 253 17.25 4.55 46.73
N GLN A 254 17.48 3.66 47.69
CA GLN A 254 17.15 3.92 49.09
C GLN A 254 18.19 4.91 49.66
N SER A 255 17.84 6.18 49.69
CA SER A 255 18.57 7.18 50.46
C SER A 255 17.91 7.32 51.83
N HIS A 256 18.65 7.15 52.92
CA HIS A 256 18.20 7.54 54.27
C HIS A 256 18.22 9.05 54.50
N ASN A 257 18.62 9.84 53.50
CA ASN A 257 18.64 11.29 53.56
C ASN A 257 17.26 11.86 53.20
N ARG A 258 16.70 12.65 54.13
CA ARG A 258 15.32 13.20 54.08
C ARG A 258 15.08 14.23 52.97
N LYS A 259 16.13 14.63 52.22
CA LYS A 259 16.12 15.60 51.11
C LYS A 259 16.73 15.01 49.83
N SER A 260 16.53 13.71 49.56
CA SER A 260 17.08 13.06 48.37
C SER A 260 16.02 12.92 47.29
N ASP A 261 16.27 13.53 46.13
CA ASP A 261 15.40 13.46 44.96
C ASP A 261 15.69 12.20 44.09
N SER A 262 16.69 11.39 44.49
CA SER A 262 17.14 10.19 43.78
C SER A 262 16.00 9.21 43.46
N TYR A 263 15.10 9.00 44.41
CA TYR A 263 13.97 8.10 44.26
C TYR A 263 12.99 8.63 43.20
N GLU A 264 12.63 9.91 43.29
CA GLU A 264 11.66 10.54 42.40
C GLU A 264 12.18 10.63 40.97
N LEU A 265 13.46 11.02 40.80
CA LEU A 265 14.10 11.09 39.49
C LEU A 265 14.24 9.71 38.84
N ASN A 266 14.60 8.67 39.61
CA ASN A 266 14.65 7.31 39.08
C ASN A 266 13.23 6.78 38.77
N ALA A 267 12.22 7.11 39.59
CA ALA A 267 10.81 6.79 39.31
C ALA A 267 10.34 7.40 37.99
N ALA A 268 10.66 8.68 37.77
CA ALA A 268 10.33 9.42 36.56
C ALA A 268 11.03 8.79 35.36
N PHE A 269 12.34 8.52 35.44
CA PHE A 269 13.09 7.84 34.39
C PHE A 269 12.49 6.47 34.04
N ALA A 270 12.20 5.62 35.03
CA ALA A 270 11.58 4.32 34.82
C ALA A 270 10.22 4.41 34.12
N LYS A 271 9.41 5.43 34.45
CA LYS A 271 8.14 5.70 33.80
C LYS A 271 8.33 6.07 32.33
N GLU A 272 9.33 6.90 32.02
CA GLU A 272 9.63 7.29 30.65
C GLU A 272 10.22 6.15 29.81
N VAL A 273 11.06 5.29 30.39
CA VAL A 273 11.50 4.03 29.75
C VAL A 273 10.30 3.16 29.38
N ALA A 274 9.35 2.95 30.30
CA ALA A 274 8.14 2.19 30.02
C ALA A 274 7.28 2.84 28.92
N TYR A 275 7.21 4.17 28.88
CA TYR A 275 6.51 4.91 27.83
C TYR A 275 7.16 4.72 26.45
N VAL A 276 8.49 4.71 26.37
CA VAL A 276 9.22 4.42 25.13
C VAL A 276 8.97 3.00 24.66
N ARG A 277 9.09 2.01 25.54
CA ARG A 277 8.80 0.61 25.19
C ARG A 277 7.38 0.46 24.64
N ARG A 278 6.40 1.11 25.27
CA ARG A 278 5.02 1.13 24.78
C ARG A 278 4.91 1.77 23.39
N ALA A 279 5.60 2.88 23.14
CA ALA A 279 5.59 3.52 21.83
C ALA A 279 6.18 2.63 20.72
N LEU A 280 7.21 1.85 21.04
CA LEU A 280 7.81 0.87 20.13
C LEU A 280 6.88 -0.32 19.86
N LEU A 281 6.26 -0.88 20.91
CA LEU A 281 5.34 -2.02 20.80
C LEU A 281 4.00 -1.67 20.16
N GLU A 282 3.51 -0.45 20.37
CA GLU A 282 2.31 0.09 19.72
C GLU A 282 2.62 0.69 18.34
N ASP A 283 3.84 0.50 17.83
CA ASP A 283 4.11 0.77 16.42
C ASP A 283 3.88 2.26 16.06
N ARG A 284 4.21 3.16 17.00
CA ARG A 284 3.92 4.59 16.84
C ARG A 284 4.74 5.23 15.73
N GLU A 285 4.08 6.15 15.02
CA GLU A 285 4.68 6.92 13.93
C GLU A 285 5.73 7.93 14.42
N TYR A 286 6.55 8.43 13.50
CA TYR A 286 7.73 9.28 13.76
C TYR A 286 7.53 10.32 14.87
N ILE A 287 6.45 11.11 14.81
CA ILE A 287 6.18 12.17 15.80
C ILE A 287 5.98 11.58 17.20
N GLY A 288 5.18 10.51 17.31
CA GLY A 288 4.90 9.84 18.58
C GLY A 288 6.14 9.21 19.19
N THR A 289 6.96 8.56 18.37
CA THR A 289 8.21 7.92 18.79
C THR A 289 9.27 8.95 19.18
N ARG A 290 9.45 10.01 18.38
CA ARG A 290 10.34 11.14 18.71
C ARG A 290 9.98 11.77 20.04
N ASN A 291 8.69 11.97 20.30
CA ASN A 291 8.22 12.51 21.57
C ASN A 291 8.53 11.57 22.74
N ALA A 292 8.40 10.25 22.56
CA ALA A 292 8.79 9.28 23.57
C ALA A 292 10.30 9.31 23.86
N PHE A 293 11.14 9.34 22.82
CA PHE A 293 12.61 9.40 22.96
C PHE A 293 13.05 10.70 23.64
N ASN A 294 12.46 11.84 23.27
CA ASN A 294 12.76 13.12 23.91
C ASN A 294 12.42 13.10 25.42
N ARG A 295 11.33 12.43 25.81
CA ARG A 295 10.93 12.33 27.21
C ARG A 295 11.90 11.48 28.02
N VAL A 296 12.33 10.32 27.51
CA VAL A 296 13.30 9.47 28.24
C VAL A 296 14.67 10.14 28.31
N ASN A 297 15.12 10.81 27.24
CA ASN A 297 16.39 11.55 27.24
C ASN A 297 16.36 12.71 28.23
N ARG A 298 15.23 13.42 28.35
CA ARG A 298 15.07 14.46 29.36
C ARG A 298 15.12 13.89 30.77
N ALA A 299 14.34 12.84 31.05
CA ALA A 299 14.33 12.21 32.37
C ALA A 299 15.71 11.64 32.76
N TYR A 300 16.43 11.09 31.78
CA TYR A 300 17.81 10.63 31.97
C TYR A 300 18.75 11.80 32.31
N ARG A 301 18.69 12.93 31.59
CA ARG A 301 19.53 14.11 31.89
C ARG A 301 19.28 14.64 33.30
N GLU A 302 18.02 14.71 33.72
CA GLU A 302 17.63 15.15 35.06
C GLU A 302 18.18 14.19 36.13
N LEU A 303 18.05 12.87 35.93
CA LEU A 303 18.62 11.85 36.81
C LEU A 303 20.15 11.91 36.84
N SER A 304 20.81 11.91 35.68
CA SER A 304 22.27 11.93 35.54
C SER A 304 22.89 13.17 36.19
N ALA A 305 22.31 14.36 35.97
CA ALA A 305 22.77 15.60 36.60
C ALA A 305 22.72 15.52 38.14
N TYR A 306 21.64 14.96 38.70
CA TYR A 306 21.53 14.75 40.14
C TYR A 306 22.57 13.75 40.66
N MET A 307 22.75 12.63 39.97
CA MET A 307 23.66 11.56 40.39
C MET A 307 25.12 12.03 40.34
N TYR A 308 25.51 12.78 39.31
CA TYR A 308 26.84 13.39 39.24
C TYR A 308 27.06 14.48 40.29
N ALA A 309 26.06 15.34 40.56
CA ALA A 309 26.14 16.34 41.62
C ALA A 309 26.27 15.73 43.03
N ARG A 310 25.85 14.47 43.20
CA ARG A 310 25.87 13.72 44.46
C ARG A 310 26.80 12.51 44.41
N PHE A 311 27.67 12.40 43.41
CA PHE A 311 28.48 11.21 43.11
C PHE A 311 29.23 10.66 44.33
N HIS A 312 29.86 11.53 45.12
CA HIS A 312 30.56 11.15 46.36
C HIS A 312 29.63 10.62 47.44
N GLN A 313 28.42 11.17 47.56
CA GLN A 313 27.41 10.71 48.52
C GLN A 313 26.78 9.36 48.11
N LEU A 314 27.00 8.94 46.87
CA LEU A 314 26.52 7.66 46.32
C LEU A 314 27.58 6.55 46.39
N GLY A 315 28.78 6.84 46.92
CA GLY A 315 29.90 5.91 47.02
C GLY A 315 30.98 6.07 45.94
N GLY A 316 30.89 7.12 45.11
CA GLY A 316 31.85 7.40 44.05
C GLY A 316 33.15 8.05 44.55
N THR A 317 34.29 7.60 44.01
CA THR A 317 35.61 8.14 44.35
C THR A 317 35.84 9.48 43.64
N PRO A 318 36.26 10.57 44.34
CA PRO A 318 36.62 11.82 43.69
C PRO A 318 37.81 11.67 42.74
N ASN A 319 37.67 12.18 41.53
CA ASN A 319 38.83 12.58 40.74
C ASN A 319 39.43 13.81 41.42
N ASN A 320 40.48 13.61 42.22
CA ASN A 320 41.26 14.71 42.78
C ASN A 320 41.99 15.44 41.64
N TYR A 321 41.33 16.44 41.05
CA TYR A 321 41.97 17.50 40.24
C TYR A 321 42.60 18.58 41.14
N HIS A 322 43.04 18.19 42.33
CA HIS A 322 43.89 19.02 43.16
C HIS A 322 45.28 18.41 43.08
N GLY A 323 46.13 19.05 42.26
CA GLY A 323 47.56 18.83 42.24
C GLY A 323 48.12 19.03 43.63
N HIS A 324 48.19 17.94 44.38
CA HIS A 324 49.18 17.80 45.41
C HIS A 324 50.25 16.91 44.80
N GLU A 325 51.31 17.57 44.32
CA GLU A 325 52.60 16.92 44.12
C GLU A 325 52.84 15.98 45.31
N ASP A 326 53.15 14.73 45.00
CA ASP A 326 53.66 13.77 45.96
C ASP A 326 54.60 14.48 46.92
N ARG A 327 54.25 14.47 48.21
CA ARG A 327 55.17 14.85 49.28
C ARG A 327 56.39 13.94 49.17
N LYS A 328 57.40 14.35 48.40
CA LYS A 328 58.72 13.77 48.42
C LYS A 328 59.18 13.81 49.87
N LYS A 329 59.31 12.62 50.47
CA LYS A 329 59.93 12.42 51.78
C LYS A 329 61.28 13.14 51.77
N ARG A 330 61.36 14.31 52.41
CA ARG A 330 62.63 14.91 52.78
C ARG A 330 63.30 13.97 53.78
N LYS A 331 64.41 13.35 53.37
CA LYS A 331 65.37 12.78 54.31
C LYS A 331 65.95 13.92 55.14
N ALA A 332 65.85 13.81 56.45
CA ALA A 332 66.48 14.70 57.42
C ALA A 332 68.02 14.50 57.39
N PRO A 333 68.80 15.53 57.80
CA PRO A 333 70.24 15.63 57.56
C PRO A 333 71.09 14.58 58.28
#